data_AF-A0A7D9I883-F1
#
_entry.id   AF-A0A7D9I883-F1
#
_cell.length_a   1.000
_cell.length_b   1.000
_cell.length_c   1.000
_cell.angle_alpha   90.00
_cell.angle_beta   90.00
_cell.angle_gamma   90.00
#
_symmetry.space_group_name_H-M   'P 1'
#
loop_
_entity.id
_entity.type
_entity.pdbx_description
1 polymer ?
#
loop_
_entity_poly.entity_id
_entity_poly.type
_entity_poly.pdbx_seq_one_letter_code
_entity_poly.pdbx_strand_id
1 'polypeptide(L)'
;MLDKSLPKRTVRAHPSDKPWMTPRIKHEIKARQKAFKSGDITRYKLLCDKVTSLVSNAKKNYYQLKAEGTRETNPAKWYKTIFELAAANDCNSQPPADAADLAERLQQSFTKPWQNANPTEIPDVGEIEHLLKNDTSPPLPSIGQIKATLKHLNPRKATGSDEIPPWLLKRYHEELAPVIHNIICSSISQAKYPTLYKHALVTPVTKIYPPNDMDNDFRQISVLPQLAKVLESIQLK
;
A
#
# COMPACT_ATOMS: atom_id res chain seq x y z
N MET A 1 -10.98 -52.13 15.31
CA MET A 1 -12.40 -52.12 15.78
C MET A 1 -13.06 -50.73 15.75
N LEU A 2 -12.33 -49.60 15.81
CA LEU A 2 -12.94 -48.26 15.76
C LEU A 2 -13.66 -47.88 14.44
N ASP A 3 -13.19 -48.37 13.29
CA ASP A 3 -13.81 -48.04 11.99
C ASP A 3 -15.17 -48.75 11.74
N LYS A 4 -15.52 -49.79 12.53
CA LYS A 4 -16.84 -50.46 12.45
C LYS A 4 -17.91 -49.76 13.31
N SER A 5 -17.51 -48.94 14.29
CA SER A 5 -18.42 -48.21 15.18
C SER A 5 -18.53 -46.72 14.85
N LEU A 6 -17.65 -46.16 14.01
CA LEU A 6 -17.63 -44.76 13.60
C LEU A 6 -17.51 -44.62 12.08
N PRO A 7 -18.63 -44.60 11.32
CA PRO A 7 -18.57 -44.49 9.87
C PRO A 7 -17.99 -43.14 9.42
N LYS A 8 -16.89 -43.19 8.65
CA LYS A 8 -16.28 -42.00 8.04
C LYS A 8 -17.19 -41.46 6.94
N ARG A 9 -17.56 -40.18 7.04
CA ARG A 9 -18.41 -39.50 6.05
C ARG A 9 -17.61 -38.47 5.27
N THR A 10 -17.51 -38.67 3.95
CA THR A 10 -16.83 -37.73 3.05
C THR A 10 -17.76 -36.58 2.68
N VAL A 11 -17.31 -35.34 2.83
CA VAL A 11 -18.06 -34.13 2.44
C VAL A 11 -17.28 -33.38 1.38
N ARG A 12 -17.95 -32.97 0.29
CA ARG A 12 -17.32 -32.15 -0.75
C ARG A 12 -17.12 -30.71 -0.25
N ALA A 13 -15.87 -30.25 -0.27
CA ALA A 13 -15.50 -28.85 -0.17
C ALA A 13 -15.13 -28.34 -1.56
N HIS A 14 -15.66 -27.18 -1.93
CA HIS A 14 -15.32 -26.49 -3.18
C HIS A 14 -14.19 -25.50 -2.89
N PRO A 15 -13.23 -25.27 -3.81
CA PRO A 15 -12.14 -24.30 -3.60
C PRO A 15 -12.60 -22.86 -3.31
N SER A 16 -13.80 -22.48 -3.77
CA SER A 16 -14.41 -21.18 -3.48
C SER A 16 -15.23 -21.13 -2.18
N ASP A 17 -15.34 -22.25 -1.44
CA ASP A 17 -16.02 -22.23 -0.15
C ASP A 17 -15.26 -21.34 0.82
N LYS A 18 -16.01 -20.47 1.50
CA LYS A 18 -15.41 -19.60 2.52
C LYS A 18 -14.86 -20.45 3.68
N PRO A 19 -13.77 -20.04 4.35
CA PRO A 19 -13.10 -20.85 5.38
C PRO A 19 -14.00 -21.28 6.55
N TRP A 20 -15.04 -20.50 6.87
CA TRP A 20 -16.01 -20.80 7.92
C TRP A 20 -17.17 -21.72 7.48
N MET A 21 -17.16 -22.20 6.23
CA MET A 21 -18.23 -23.03 5.69
C MET A 21 -18.07 -24.50 6.09
N THR A 22 -18.80 -24.92 7.13
CA THR A 22 -18.71 -26.28 7.67
C THR A 22 -19.71 -27.26 7.02
N PRO A 23 -19.45 -28.57 7.08
CA PRO A 23 -20.41 -29.60 6.66
C PRO A 23 -21.80 -29.45 7.31
N ARG A 24 -21.83 -29.04 8.58
CA ARG A 24 -23.06 -28.78 9.33
C ARG A 24 -23.85 -27.61 8.71
N ILE A 25 -23.19 -26.50 8.40
CA ILE A 25 -23.86 -25.35 7.74
C ILE A 25 -24.43 -25.77 6.38
N LYS A 26 -23.65 -26.50 5.57
CA LYS A 26 -24.12 -27.02 4.28
C LYS A 26 -25.33 -27.94 4.42
N HIS A 27 -25.36 -28.78 5.45
CA HIS A 27 -26.50 -29.65 5.74
C HIS A 27 -27.78 -28.84 6.04
N GLU A 28 -27.67 -27.83 6.90
CA GLU A 28 -28.81 -26.98 7.27
C GLU A 28 -29.28 -26.09 6.10
N ILE A 29 -28.36 -25.61 5.24
CA ILE A 29 -28.73 -24.92 3.99
C ILE A 29 -29.56 -25.82 3.08
N LYS A 30 -29.17 -27.10 2.92
CA LYS A 30 -29.94 -28.07 2.14
C LYS A 30 -31.30 -28.36 2.76
N ALA A 31 -31.37 -28.49 4.09
CA ALA A 31 -32.63 -28.67 4.80
C ALA A 31 -33.57 -27.46 4.59
N ARG A 32 -33.04 -26.24 4.66
CA ARG A 32 -33.77 -25.00 4.40
C ARG A 32 -34.34 -24.98 2.97
N GLN A 33 -33.50 -25.31 1.98
CA GLN A 33 -33.94 -25.39 0.58
C GLN A 33 -35.03 -26.45 0.36
N LYS A 34 -34.94 -27.59 1.06
CA LYS A 34 -35.98 -28.62 1.02
C LYS A 34 -37.31 -28.13 1.60
N ALA A 35 -37.27 -27.45 2.75
CA ALA A 35 -38.46 -26.88 3.40
C ALA A 35 -39.14 -25.81 2.53
N PHE A 36 -38.34 -24.98 1.83
CA PHE A 36 -38.84 -24.02 0.85
C PHE A 36 -39.58 -24.72 -0.30
N LYS A 37 -38.96 -25.76 -0.89
CA LYS A 37 -39.55 -26.52 -1.99
C LYS A 37 -40.83 -27.28 -1.58
N SER A 38 -40.93 -27.71 -0.33
CA SER A 38 -42.12 -28.41 0.18
C SER A 38 -43.22 -27.46 0.67
N GLY A 39 -43.04 -26.14 0.61
CA GLY A 39 -44.04 -25.17 1.06
C GLY A 39 -44.21 -25.07 2.59
N ASP A 40 -43.30 -25.65 3.37
CA ASP A 40 -43.37 -25.62 4.85
C ASP A 40 -42.76 -24.31 5.37
N ILE A 41 -43.59 -23.27 5.46
CA ILE A 41 -43.20 -21.89 5.79
C ILE A 41 -42.59 -21.80 7.20
N THR A 42 -43.18 -22.49 8.18
CA THR A 42 -42.73 -22.44 9.58
C THR A 42 -41.36 -23.06 9.73
N ARG A 43 -41.15 -24.25 9.15
CA ARG A 43 -39.86 -24.92 9.16
C ARG A 43 -38.81 -24.17 8.35
N TYR A 44 -39.21 -23.55 7.25
CA TYR A 44 -38.33 -22.70 6.45
C TYR A 44 -37.80 -21.51 7.26
N LYS A 45 -38.67 -20.76 7.96
CA LYS A 45 -38.27 -19.63 8.82
C LYS A 45 -37.30 -20.07 9.93
N LEU A 46 -37.63 -21.14 10.64
CA LEU A 46 -36.76 -21.70 11.68
C LEU A 46 -35.37 -22.07 11.13
N LEU A 47 -35.31 -22.66 9.94
CA LEU A 47 -34.05 -23.03 9.29
C LEU A 47 -33.29 -21.81 8.74
N CYS A 48 -33.98 -20.74 8.34
CA CYS A 48 -33.34 -19.46 8.03
C CYS A 48 -32.58 -18.91 9.24
N ASP A 49 -33.26 -18.78 10.38
CA ASP A 49 -32.64 -18.25 11.61
C ASP A 49 -31.50 -19.13 12.09
N LYS A 50 -31.69 -20.46 12.03
CA LYS A 50 -30.66 -21.44 12.37
C LYS A 50 -29.43 -21.33 11.46
N VAL A 51 -29.61 -21.22 10.15
CA VAL A 51 -28.49 -21.04 9.21
C VAL A 51 -27.78 -19.72 9.45
N THR A 52 -28.52 -18.63 9.64
CA THR A 52 -27.96 -17.31 9.94
C THR A 52 -27.11 -17.33 11.21
N SER A 53 -27.64 -17.92 12.28
CA SER A 53 -26.93 -18.09 13.55
C SER A 53 -25.66 -18.94 13.40
N LEU A 54 -25.76 -20.08 12.71
CA LEU A 54 -24.60 -20.95 12.49
C LEU A 54 -23.50 -20.28 11.66
N VAL A 55 -23.87 -19.54 10.61
CA VAL A 55 -22.90 -18.79 9.79
C VAL A 55 -22.27 -17.66 10.60
N SER A 56 -23.07 -16.92 11.38
CA SER A 56 -22.57 -15.84 12.24
C SER A 56 -21.56 -16.36 13.27
N ASN A 57 -21.90 -17.44 13.97
CA ASN A 57 -21.02 -18.07 14.97
C ASN A 57 -19.74 -18.63 14.32
N ALA A 58 -19.86 -19.32 13.18
CA ALA A 58 -18.69 -19.86 12.48
C ALA A 58 -17.74 -18.77 11.98
N LYS A 59 -18.28 -17.64 11.48
CA LYS A 59 -17.48 -16.46 11.13
C LYS A 59 -16.76 -15.90 12.36
N LYS A 60 -17.48 -15.69 13.46
CA LYS A 60 -16.89 -15.16 14.71
C LYS A 60 -15.73 -16.02 15.19
N ASN A 61 -15.93 -17.33 15.27
CA ASN A 61 -14.89 -18.27 15.73
C ASN A 61 -13.68 -18.29 14.78
N TYR A 62 -13.92 -18.30 13.46
CA TYR A 62 -12.83 -18.29 12.47
C TYR A 62 -11.93 -17.06 12.65
N TYR A 63 -12.52 -15.87 12.74
CA TYR A 63 -11.74 -14.64 12.87
C TYR A 63 -11.12 -14.48 14.25
N GLN A 64 -11.78 -14.96 15.31
CA GLN A 64 -11.20 -15.02 16.65
C GLN A 64 -9.92 -15.87 16.63
N LEU A 65 -9.99 -17.10 16.12
CA LEU A 65 -8.82 -17.99 16.00
C LEU A 65 -7.75 -17.43 15.04
N LYS A 66 -8.16 -16.78 13.94
CA LYS A 66 -7.22 -16.18 12.97
C LYS A 66 -6.45 -14.99 13.57
N ALA A 67 -7.07 -14.23 14.47
CA ALA A 67 -6.47 -13.07 15.10
C ALA A 67 -5.78 -13.38 16.45
N GLU A 68 -6.13 -14.48 17.10
CA GLU A 68 -5.58 -14.90 18.39
C GLU A 68 -4.05 -15.03 18.36
N GLY A 69 -3.37 -14.48 19.36
CA GLY A 69 -1.90 -14.47 19.47
C GLY A 69 -1.14 -13.68 18.39
N THR A 70 -1.79 -13.31 17.28
CA THR A 70 -1.13 -12.57 16.19
C THR A 70 -0.86 -11.11 16.54
N ARG A 71 -1.57 -10.53 17.50
CA ARG A 71 -1.35 -9.13 17.93
C ARG A 71 0.06 -8.90 18.46
N GLU A 72 0.59 -9.86 19.22
CA GLU A 72 1.91 -9.76 19.84
C GLU A 72 3.00 -10.36 18.94
N THR A 73 2.71 -11.49 18.29
CA THR A 73 3.70 -12.21 17.47
C THR A 73 3.88 -11.62 16.06
N ASN A 74 2.82 -11.06 15.48
CA ASN A 74 2.85 -10.47 14.13
C ASN A 74 1.79 -9.36 13.98
N PRO A 75 2.05 -8.16 14.52
CA PRO A 75 1.11 -7.04 14.49
C PRO A 75 0.59 -6.69 13.09
N ALA A 76 1.42 -6.85 12.05
CA ALA A 76 1.03 -6.60 10.66
C ALA A 76 -0.05 -7.60 10.17
N LYS A 77 0.10 -8.89 10.49
CA LYS A 77 -0.90 -9.92 10.16
C LYS A 77 -2.19 -9.72 10.95
N TRP A 78 -2.08 -9.31 12.22
CA TRP A 78 -3.22 -8.96 13.04
C TRP A 78 -4.00 -7.79 12.42
N TYR A 79 -3.30 -6.68 12.10
CA TYR A 79 -3.92 -5.50 11.49
C TYR A 79 -4.59 -5.84 10.16
N LYS A 80 -3.94 -6.63 9.30
CA LYS A 80 -4.55 -7.11 8.05
C LYS A 80 -5.85 -7.89 8.29
N THR A 81 -5.88 -8.73 9.33
CA THR A 81 -7.08 -9.51 9.69
C THR A 81 -8.22 -8.62 10.17
N ILE A 82 -7.92 -7.58 10.96
CA ILE A 82 -8.91 -6.57 11.38
C ILE A 82 -9.39 -5.73 10.19
N PHE A 83 -8.47 -5.33 9.31
CA PHE A 83 -8.82 -4.59 8.10
C PHE A 83 -9.73 -5.42 7.19
N GLU A 84 -9.46 -6.71 6.99
CA GLU A 84 -10.36 -7.62 6.25
C GLU A 84 -11.76 -7.73 6.87
N LEU A 85 -11.90 -7.53 8.19
CA LEU A 85 -13.19 -7.52 8.88
C LEU A 85 -13.95 -6.21 8.72
N ALA A 86 -13.24 -5.08 8.81
CA ALA A 86 -13.82 -3.74 8.78
C ALA A 86 -14.03 -3.23 7.35
N ALA A 87 -13.06 -3.44 6.47
CA ALA A 87 -13.02 -2.90 5.11
C ALA A 87 -13.74 -3.78 4.07
N ALA A 88 -14.19 -4.99 4.43
CA ALA A 88 -15.01 -5.84 3.54
C ALA A 88 -16.35 -5.19 3.13
N ASN A 89 -16.73 -4.08 3.76
CA ASN A 89 -17.95 -3.35 3.46
C ASN A 89 -17.78 -2.16 2.50
N ASP A 90 -16.55 -1.72 2.14
CA ASP A 90 -16.35 -0.37 1.59
C ASP A 90 -15.46 -0.21 0.35
N CYS A 91 -15.03 -1.29 -0.30
CA CYS A 91 -14.12 -1.20 -1.46
C CYS A 91 -14.80 -1.52 -2.80
N ASN A 92 -15.69 -0.63 -3.24
CA ASN A 92 -16.12 -0.58 -4.64
C ASN A 92 -16.41 0.86 -5.08
N SER A 93 -15.50 1.78 -4.78
CA SER A 93 -15.51 3.12 -5.35
C SER A 93 -14.82 3.08 -6.70
N GLN A 94 -15.62 3.00 -7.77
CA GLN A 94 -15.17 3.43 -9.10
C GLN A 94 -14.66 4.88 -8.98
N PRO A 95 -13.62 5.28 -9.74
CA PRO A 95 -13.26 6.68 -9.82
C PRO A 95 -14.51 7.48 -10.24
N PRO A 96 -14.81 8.60 -9.58
CA PRO A 96 -16.01 9.37 -9.87
C PRO A 96 -15.95 9.88 -11.32
N ALA A 97 -17.12 10.07 -11.94
CA ALA A 97 -17.24 10.39 -13.38
C ALA A 97 -16.49 11.67 -13.80
N ASP A 98 -16.12 12.51 -12.83
CA ASP A 98 -15.43 13.79 -12.92
C ASP A 98 -13.97 13.74 -12.41
N ALA A 99 -13.33 12.57 -12.42
CA ALA A 99 -11.98 12.38 -11.87
C ALA A 99 -10.91 13.35 -12.42
N ALA A 100 -11.01 13.74 -13.70
CA ALA A 100 -10.08 14.71 -14.30
C ALA A 100 -10.26 16.12 -13.74
N ASP A 101 -11.51 16.57 -13.59
CA ASP A 101 -11.83 17.87 -12.97
C ASP A 101 -11.39 17.90 -11.51
N LEU A 102 -11.66 16.82 -10.77
CA LEU A 102 -11.18 16.67 -9.40
C LEU A 102 -9.65 16.76 -9.29
N ALA A 103 -8.92 16.13 -10.21
CA ALA A 103 -7.46 16.19 -10.25
C ALA A 103 -6.95 17.62 -10.50
N GLU A 104 -7.54 18.33 -11.45
CA GLU A 104 -7.20 19.73 -11.76
C GLU A 104 -7.43 20.63 -10.54
N ARG A 105 -8.60 20.51 -9.90
CA ARG A 105 -8.93 21.30 -8.72
C ARG A 105 -8.00 21.02 -7.54
N LEU A 106 -7.62 19.76 -7.32
CA LEU A 106 -6.63 19.38 -6.30
C LEU A 106 -5.24 19.92 -6.63
N GLN A 107 -4.84 19.88 -7.90
CA GLN A 107 -3.57 20.46 -8.34
C GLN A 107 -3.53 21.97 -8.10
N GLN A 108 -4.60 22.68 -8.45
CA GLN A 108 -4.72 24.11 -8.15
C GLN A 108 -4.63 24.37 -6.65
N SER A 109 -5.40 23.64 -5.84
CA SER A 109 -5.35 23.74 -4.37
C SER A 109 -3.93 23.57 -3.80
N PHE A 110 -3.21 22.53 -4.20
CA PHE A 110 -1.84 22.27 -3.72
C PHE A 110 -0.80 23.28 -4.22
N THR A 111 -1.05 23.93 -5.36
CA THR A 111 -0.11 24.90 -5.95
C THR A 111 -0.38 26.34 -5.52
N LYS A 112 -1.61 26.69 -5.08
CA LYS A 112 -1.98 28.03 -4.58
C LYS A 112 -0.93 28.66 -3.64
N PRO A 113 -0.40 27.95 -2.61
CA PRO A 113 0.59 28.55 -1.69
C PRO A 113 1.91 28.95 -2.37
N TRP A 114 2.22 28.34 -3.51
CA TRP A 114 3.47 28.50 -4.23
C TRP A 114 3.39 29.51 -5.39
N GLN A 115 2.19 29.94 -5.80
CA GLN A 115 2.00 30.86 -6.93
C GLN A 115 2.61 32.25 -6.69
N ASN A 116 2.62 32.71 -5.43
CA ASN A 116 3.21 34.00 -5.04
C ASN A 116 4.60 33.85 -4.41
N ALA A 117 5.15 32.63 -4.39
CA ALA A 117 6.50 32.40 -3.90
C ALA A 117 7.48 32.90 -4.97
N ASN A 118 8.06 34.07 -4.75
CA ASN A 118 9.27 34.43 -5.47
C ASN A 118 10.34 33.40 -5.05
N PRO A 119 11.05 32.76 -5.99
CA PRO A 119 12.23 31.98 -5.64
C PRO A 119 13.09 32.86 -4.74
N THR A 120 13.45 32.38 -3.54
CA THR A 120 14.40 33.09 -2.70
C THR A 120 15.58 33.43 -3.58
N GLU A 121 15.93 34.72 -3.66
CA GLU A 121 17.11 35.14 -4.41
C GLU A 121 18.25 34.24 -3.95
N ILE A 122 18.83 33.50 -4.90
CA ILE A 122 19.99 32.67 -4.61
C ILE A 122 21.00 33.64 -4.02
N PRO A 123 21.46 33.46 -2.77
CA PRO A 123 22.36 34.44 -2.18
C PRO A 123 23.58 34.55 -3.09
N ASP A 124 24.06 35.78 -3.29
CA ASP A 124 25.18 36.02 -4.19
C ASP A 124 26.32 35.06 -3.81
N VAL A 125 26.83 34.33 -4.80
CA VAL A 125 27.86 33.31 -4.59
C VAL A 125 29.06 33.94 -3.87
N GLY A 126 29.33 35.23 -4.11
CA GLY A 126 30.37 36.00 -3.40
C GLY A 126 30.12 36.22 -1.90
N GLU A 127 28.86 36.32 -1.46
CA GLU A 127 28.52 36.48 -0.04
C GLU A 127 28.68 35.15 0.74
N ILE A 128 28.43 34.02 0.09
CA ILE A 128 28.56 32.68 0.71
C ILE A 128 29.96 32.10 0.52
N GLU A 129 30.78 32.64 -0.40
CA GLU A 129 32.11 32.13 -0.70
C GLU A 129 32.98 32.04 0.56
N HIS A 130 32.87 33.02 1.46
CA HIS A 130 33.57 33.01 2.75
C HIS A 130 33.12 31.89 3.70
N LEU A 131 31.85 31.48 3.63
CA LEU A 131 31.30 30.37 4.42
C LEU A 131 31.72 29.01 3.84
N LEU A 132 32.00 28.95 2.53
CA LEU A 132 32.40 27.74 1.81
C LEU A 132 33.92 27.53 1.73
N LYS A 133 34.75 28.47 2.22
CA LYS A 133 36.23 28.39 2.17
C LYS A 133 36.82 27.12 2.78
N ASN A 134 36.12 26.50 3.73
CA ASN A 134 36.52 25.25 4.37
C ASN A 134 35.68 24.04 3.93
N ASP A 135 34.73 24.25 3.02
CA ASP A 135 33.83 23.20 2.56
C ASP A 135 34.59 22.32 1.56
N THR A 136 34.86 21.09 1.97
CA THR A 136 35.51 20.12 1.11
C THR A 136 34.47 19.66 0.08
N SER A 137 34.87 19.51 -1.18
CA SER A 137 33.95 18.98 -2.21
C SER A 137 33.27 17.70 -1.69
N PRO A 138 31.93 17.57 -1.83
CA PRO A 138 31.21 16.42 -1.29
C PRO A 138 31.82 15.12 -1.80
N PRO A 139 32.08 14.14 -0.91
CA PRO A 139 32.78 12.93 -1.29
C PRO A 139 31.95 12.16 -2.32
N LEU A 140 32.58 11.82 -3.44
CA LEU A 140 31.94 11.00 -4.47
C LEU A 140 31.73 9.57 -3.94
N PRO A 141 30.54 8.98 -4.17
CA PRO A 141 30.28 7.62 -3.75
C PRO A 141 31.10 6.62 -4.58
N SER A 142 31.56 5.54 -3.97
CA SER A 142 32.09 4.41 -4.71
C SER A 142 30.97 3.59 -5.36
N ILE A 143 31.28 2.85 -6.43
CA ILE A 143 30.33 1.89 -7.04
C ILE A 143 29.81 0.90 -5.98
N GLY A 144 30.67 0.48 -5.04
CA GLY A 144 30.29 -0.40 -3.95
C GLY A 144 29.23 0.20 -3.02
N GLN A 145 29.31 1.51 -2.74
CA GLN A 145 28.29 2.22 -1.97
C GLN A 145 26.96 2.28 -2.73
N ILE A 146 26.98 2.64 -4.02
CA ILE A 146 25.76 2.63 -4.86
C ILE A 146 25.12 1.25 -4.86
N LYS A 147 25.91 0.22 -5.15
CA LYS A 147 25.48 -1.17 -5.16
C LYS A 147 24.85 -1.59 -3.82
N ALA A 148 25.47 -1.24 -2.70
CA ALA A 148 24.92 -1.50 -1.38
C ALA A 148 23.57 -0.79 -1.17
N THR A 149 23.45 0.48 -1.55
CA THR A 149 22.19 1.22 -1.46
C THR A 149 21.09 0.57 -2.30
N LEU A 150 21.38 0.21 -3.55
CA LEU A 150 20.42 -0.45 -4.45
C LEU A 150 19.97 -1.81 -3.91
N LYS A 151 20.89 -2.62 -3.38
CA LYS A 151 20.61 -3.93 -2.79
C LYS A 151 19.65 -3.85 -1.60
N HIS A 152 19.72 -2.77 -0.82
CA HIS A 152 18.90 -2.57 0.38
C HIS A 152 17.61 -1.77 0.13
N LEU A 153 17.29 -1.42 -1.12
CA LEU A 153 16.03 -0.78 -1.44
C LEU A 153 14.84 -1.61 -0.95
N ASN A 154 13.77 -0.91 -0.53
CA ASN A 154 12.50 -1.55 -0.21
C ASN A 154 11.69 -1.70 -1.51
N PRO A 155 11.50 -2.93 -2.03
CA PRO A 155 10.83 -3.15 -3.31
C PRO A 155 9.33 -2.81 -3.27
N ARG A 156 8.75 -2.59 -2.09
CA ARG A 156 7.34 -2.26 -1.88
C ARG A 156 7.04 -0.76 -1.95
N LYS A 157 8.06 0.10 -2.09
CA LYS A 157 7.86 1.54 -2.25
C LYS A 157 7.21 1.84 -3.62
N ALA A 158 6.47 2.95 -3.67
CA ALA A 158 5.81 3.41 -4.89
C ALA A 158 6.84 3.81 -5.96
N THR A 159 6.46 3.56 -7.22
CA THR A 159 7.17 4.01 -8.41
C THR A 159 6.99 5.52 -8.60
N GLY A 160 8.06 6.21 -9.02
CA GLY A 160 8.01 7.64 -9.28
C GLY A 160 7.45 7.97 -10.66
N SER A 161 7.61 9.23 -11.05
CA SER A 161 7.27 9.78 -12.37
C SER A 161 8.10 9.19 -13.52
N ASP A 162 9.22 8.53 -13.22
CA ASP A 162 10.12 7.88 -14.17
C ASP A 162 9.69 6.46 -14.56
N GLU A 163 8.62 5.94 -13.95
CA GLU A 163 8.09 4.59 -14.17
C GLU A 163 9.08 3.46 -13.83
N ILE A 164 10.18 3.75 -13.12
CA ILE A 164 11.18 2.76 -12.72
C ILE A 164 10.85 2.24 -11.31
N PRO A 165 10.38 0.99 -11.17
CA PRO A 165 9.99 0.49 -9.87
C PRO A 165 11.20 0.11 -9.00
N PRO A 166 11.15 0.30 -7.67
CA PRO A 166 12.28 -0.01 -6.78
C PRO A 166 12.72 -1.47 -6.80
N TRP A 167 11.80 -2.40 -7.08
CA TRP A 167 12.13 -3.83 -7.17
C TRP A 167 13.08 -4.13 -8.32
N LEU A 168 12.99 -3.40 -9.44
CA LEU A 168 13.84 -3.59 -10.61
C LEU A 168 15.27 -3.18 -10.28
N LEU A 169 15.44 -1.99 -9.71
CA LEU A 169 16.74 -1.47 -9.27
C LEU A 169 17.40 -2.40 -8.24
N LYS A 170 16.61 -2.96 -7.33
CA LYS A 170 17.08 -3.96 -6.37
C LYS A 170 17.48 -5.27 -7.04
N ARG A 171 16.71 -5.74 -8.02
CA ARG A 171 16.94 -7.03 -8.68
C ARG A 171 18.22 -7.03 -9.51
N TYR A 172 18.48 -5.93 -10.22
CA TYR A 172 19.61 -5.75 -11.14
C TYR A 172 20.64 -4.77 -10.58
N HIS A 173 20.87 -4.82 -9.26
CA HIS A 173 21.75 -3.87 -8.59
C HIS A 173 23.22 -4.02 -9.02
N GLU A 174 23.63 -5.21 -9.50
CA GLU A 174 25.00 -5.47 -9.96
C GLU A 174 25.27 -4.73 -11.27
N GLU A 175 24.34 -4.86 -12.21
CA GLU A 175 24.43 -4.35 -13.57
C GLU A 175 24.18 -2.84 -13.62
N LEU A 176 23.26 -2.34 -12.79
CA LEU A 176 22.86 -0.93 -12.79
C LEU A 176 23.77 -0.03 -11.96
N ALA A 177 24.49 -0.57 -10.96
CA ALA A 177 25.32 0.24 -10.07
C ALA A 177 26.38 1.08 -10.80
N PRO A 178 27.14 0.56 -11.80
CA PRO A 178 28.12 1.37 -12.52
C PRO A 178 27.49 2.54 -13.30
N VAL A 179 26.33 2.32 -13.91
CA VAL A 179 25.61 3.36 -14.67
C VAL A 179 25.09 4.44 -13.73
N ILE A 180 24.43 4.04 -12.65
CA ILE A 180 23.88 4.95 -11.64
C ILE A 180 24.99 5.72 -10.93
N HIS A 181 26.12 5.08 -10.65
CA HIS A 181 27.31 5.73 -10.11
C HIS A 181 27.76 6.89 -11.01
N ASN A 182 27.88 6.68 -12.32
CA ASN A 182 28.33 7.73 -13.23
C ASN A 182 27.37 8.92 -13.28
N ILE A 183 26.06 8.66 -13.23
CA ILE A 183 25.02 9.70 -13.17
C ILE A 183 25.14 10.51 -11.88
N ILE A 184 25.23 9.84 -10.73
CA ILE A 184 25.31 10.48 -9.42
C ILE A 184 26.61 11.27 -9.27
N CYS A 185 27.75 10.68 -9.63
CA CYS A 185 29.04 11.36 -9.56
C CYS A 185 29.07 12.58 -10.48
N SER A 186 28.50 12.47 -11.69
CA SER A 186 28.39 13.63 -12.60
C SER A 186 27.51 14.73 -12.03
N SER A 187 26.38 14.38 -11.40
CA SER A 187 25.50 15.35 -10.73
C SER A 187 26.21 16.08 -9.60
N ILE A 188 26.95 15.35 -8.76
CA ILE A 188 27.69 15.91 -7.62
C ILE A 188 28.84 16.80 -8.12
N SER A 189 29.68 16.30 -9.03
CA SER A 189 30.84 17.04 -9.56
C SER A 189 30.45 18.31 -10.31
N GLN A 190 29.30 18.31 -10.98
CA GLN A 190 28.80 19.49 -11.70
C GLN A 190 27.95 20.42 -10.82
N ALA A 191 27.70 20.05 -9.56
CA ALA A 191 26.74 20.71 -8.68
C ALA A 191 25.36 20.91 -9.34
N LYS A 192 24.92 19.94 -10.15
CA LYS A 192 23.68 20.00 -10.92
C LYS A 192 22.80 18.81 -10.62
N TYR A 193 21.68 19.07 -9.95
CA TYR A 193 20.67 18.06 -9.68
C TYR A 193 19.88 17.72 -10.97
N PRO A 194 19.76 16.43 -11.37
CA PRO A 194 19.12 16.06 -12.63
C PRO A 194 17.67 16.53 -12.69
N THR A 195 17.26 17.13 -13.81
CA THR A 195 15.91 17.68 -13.98
C THR A 195 14.83 16.63 -13.72
N LEU A 196 15.00 15.41 -14.25
CA LEU A 196 14.09 14.29 -14.04
C LEU A 196 13.85 13.99 -12.55
N TYR A 197 14.87 14.15 -11.71
CA TYR A 197 14.78 13.84 -10.28
C TYR A 197 14.00 14.91 -9.50
N LYS A 198 13.78 16.10 -10.08
CA LYS A 198 13.01 17.19 -9.47
C LYS A 198 11.49 17.00 -9.61
N HIS A 199 11.05 16.11 -10.52
CA HIS A 199 9.64 15.89 -10.79
C HIS A 199 9.08 14.77 -9.91
N ALA A 200 8.16 15.10 -9.00
CA ALA A 200 7.45 14.12 -8.19
C ALA A 200 6.08 13.78 -8.79
N LEU A 201 5.66 12.53 -8.66
CA LEU A 201 4.26 12.14 -8.85
C LEU A 201 3.48 12.51 -7.59
N VAL A 202 2.50 13.39 -7.71
CA VAL A 202 1.71 13.90 -6.59
C VAL A 202 0.42 13.11 -6.44
N THR A 203 0.23 12.47 -5.29
CA THR A 203 -1.00 11.72 -4.96
C THR A 203 -1.75 12.40 -3.82
N PRO A 204 -3.03 12.76 -4.00
CA PRO A 204 -3.88 13.28 -2.93
C PRO A 204 -4.28 12.15 -1.98
N VAL A 205 -4.19 12.38 -0.68
CA VAL A 205 -4.70 11.42 0.33
C VAL A 205 -5.58 12.14 1.32
N THR A 206 -6.75 11.57 1.64
CA THR A 206 -7.71 12.17 2.56
C THR A 206 -7.18 12.14 4.01
N LYS A 207 -7.17 13.31 4.66
CA LYS A 207 -6.89 13.46 6.10
C LYS A 207 -8.10 13.01 6.93
N ILE A 208 -9.30 13.36 6.49
CA ILE A 208 -10.58 12.99 7.09
C ILE A 208 -11.49 12.29 6.07
N TYR A 209 -12.43 11.49 6.55
CA TYR A 209 -13.40 10.80 5.70
C TYR A 209 -14.83 10.98 6.23
N PRO A 210 -15.81 11.37 5.38
CA PRO A 210 -15.61 11.84 4.00
C PRO A 210 -14.96 13.24 3.96
N PRO A 211 -14.14 13.54 2.95
CA PRO A 211 -13.59 14.89 2.77
C PRO A 211 -14.69 15.87 2.33
N ASN A 212 -14.68 17.08 2.88
CA ASN A 212 -15.63 18.15 2.54
C ASN A 212 -14.91 19.38 1.97
N ASP A 213 -13.75 19.74 2.53
CA ASP A 213 -12.94 20.87 2.13
C ASP A 213 -11.73 20.40 1.32
N MET A 214 -11.67 20.80 0.05
CA MET A 214 -10.60 20.42 -0.87
C MET A 214 -9.23 20.99 -0.47
N ASP A 215 -9.20 22.19 0.13
CA ASP A 215 -7.95 22.86 0.49
C ASP A 215 -7.35 22.30 1.80
N ASN A 216 -8.20 21.82 2.71
CA ASN A 216 -7.76 21.41 4.05
C ASN A 216 -7.82 19.90 4.30
N ASP A 217 -8.74 19.16 3.68
CA ASP A 217 -8.98 17.76 4.00
C ASP A 217 -8.09 16.78 3.24
N PHE A 218 -7.25 17.27 2.32
CA PHE A 218 -6.31 16.44 1.57
C PHE A 218 -4.86 16.74 1.98
N ARG A 219 -4.03 15.70 2.00
CA ARG A 219 -2.57 15.81 2.06
C ARG A 219 -1.99 15.48 0.70
N GLN A 220 -1.03 16.29 0.28
CA GLN A 220 -0.20 16.03 -0.87
C GLN A 220 0.88 15.01 -0.50
N ILE A 221 0.96 13.88 -1.21
CA ILE A 221 2.08 12.95 -1.09
C ILE A 221 2.90 12.98 -2.38
N SER A 222 4.13 13.45 -2.28
CA SER A 222 5.06 13.55 -3.41
C SER A 222 5.93 12.30 -3.52
N VAL A 223 5.75 11.53 -4.58
CA VAL A 223 6.56 10.34 -4.88
C VAL A 223 7.65 10.71 -5.88
N LEU A 224 8.86 10.93 -5.38
CA LEU A 224 10.04 11.15 -6.22
C LEU A 224 10.52 9.86 -6.91
N PRO A 225 11.18 9.97 -8.07
CA PRO A 225 11.97 8.92 -8.70
C PRO A 225 12.86 8.19 -7.69
N GLN A 226 13.02 6.88 -7.85
CA GLN A 226 13.77 6.11 -6.85
C GLN A 226 15.27 6.49 -6.84
N LEU A 227 15.82 6.91 -7.98
CA LEU A 227 17.20 7.37 -8.09
C LEU A 227 17.43 8.75 -7.46
N ALA A 228 16.41 9.62 -7.44
CA ALA A 228 16.43 10.89 -6.70
C ALA A 228 16.69 10.64 -5.20
N LYS A 229 15.95 9.69 -4.61
CA LYS A 229 16.10 9.27 -3.22
C LYS A 229 17.46 8.62 -2.93
N VAL A 230 18.02 7.89 -3.91
CA VAL A 230 19.36 7.30 -3.79
C VAL A 230 20.41 8.40 -3.74
N LEU A 231 20.34 9.39 -4.64
CA LEU A 231 21.22 10.55 -4.65
C LEU A 231 21.15 11.31 -3.32
N GLU A 232 19.94 11.63 -2.84
CA GLU A 232 19.72 12.28 -1.54
C GLU A 232 20.34 11.47 -0.39
N SER A 233 20.13 10.16 -0.34
CA SER A 233 20.68 9.29 0.74
C SER A 233 22.20 9.23 0.79
N ILE A 234 22.87 9.57 -0.32
CA ILE A 234 24.33 9.60 -0.39
C ILE A 234 24.86 10.93 0.13
N GLN A 235 24.15 12.03 -0.18
CA GLN A 235 24.54 13.39 0.19
C GLN A 235 24.13 13.74 1.64
N LEU A 236 22.98 13.25 2.09
CA LEU A 236 22.45 13.46 3.43
C LEU A 236 22.80 12.26 4.31
N LYS A 237 23.96 12.31 4.96
CA LYS A 237 24.35 11.34 6.01
C LYS A 237 24.06 11.90 7.40
#